data_AF-T1D141-F1
#
_entry.id   AF-T1D141-F1
#
_cell.length_a   1.000
_cell.length_b   1.000
_cell.length_c   1.000
_cell.angle_alpha   90.00
_cell.angle_beta   90.00
_cell.angle_gamma   90.00
#
_symmetry.space_group_name_H-M   'P 1'
#
loop_
_entity.id
_entity.type
_entity.pdbx_description
1 polymer ?
#
loop_
_entity_poly.entity_id
_entity_poly.type
_entity_poly.pdbx_seq_one_letter_code
_entity_poly.pdbx_strand_id
1 'polypeptide(L)'
;MADPSSHVHGYPGRLFVFEGLDGSGKSTQARLLGKWLSSQGYRVFHTEWNSSELVSNIIRRGKKKGLLTPTTFSLLHATDFADRFERQILPPLRAGYLVVCDRYSYTAFVRDSARGCDSAWVRNIYDFAPSPDRTYYFRVPVAVTLRPQARIPAEDLLLRGRDGSRALRRHHRELPEVP
;
A
#
# COMPACT_ATOMS: atom_id res chain seq x y z
N MET A 1 11.38 27.21 6.46
CA MET A 1 10.29 26.38 7.01
C MET A 1 9.31 26.17 5.87
N ALA A 2 9.00 24.92 5.49
CA ALA A 2 8.15 24.66 4.32
C ALA A 2 6.74 25.22 4.56
N ASP A 3 6.14 25.81 3.53
CA ASP A 3 4.81 26.41 3.57
C ASP A 3 3.73 25.34 3.88
N PRO A 4 3.00 25.46 5.00
CA PRO A 4 1.94 24.52 5.39
C PRO A 4 0.81 24.41 4.35
N SER A 5 0.61 25.41 3.49
CA SER A 5 -0.40 25.40 2.43
C SER A 5 -0.10 24.45 1.27
N SER A 6 1.09 23.83 1.26
CA SER A 6 1.52 22.86 0.24
C SER A 6 1.19 21.39 0.55
N HIS A 7 0.55 21.10 1.70
CA HIS A 7 0.28 19.72 2.16
C HIS A 7 -1.10 19.24 1.74
N VAL A 8 -1.16 18.05 1.15
CA VAL A 8 -2.41 17.45 0.63
C VAL A 8 -3.39 17.05 1.74
N HIS A 9 -2.91 16.88 2.99
CA HIS A 9 -3.65 16.24 4.08
C HIS A 9 -3.64 16.99 5.42
N GLY A 10 -3.17 18.25 5.46
CA GLY A 10 -3.22 19.11 6.65
C GLY A 10 -2.26 18.74 7.80
N TYR A 11 -1.47 17.66 7.68
CA TYR A 11 -0.41 17.35 8.64
C TYR A 11 0.91 18.06 8.28
N PRO A 12 1.76 18.38 9.29
CA PRO A 12 3.05 19.04 9.04
C PRO A 12 4.09 18.11 8.37
N GLY A 13 3.93 16.79 8.52
CA GLY A 13 4.77 15.79 7.86
C GLY A 13 4.43 15.63 6.38
N ARG A 14 5.24 14.83 5.67
CA ARG A 14 4.94 14.46 4.27
C ARG A 14 4.84 12.94 4.13
N LEU A 15 3.90 12.49 3.33
CA LEU A 15 3.60 11.09 3.09
C LEU A 15 4.00 10.69 1.66
N PHE A 16 4.99 9.81 1.56
CA PHE A 16 5.48 9.22 0.32
C PHE A 16 5.13 7.74 0.26
N VAL A 17 4.41 7.33 -0.78
CA VAL A 17 3.93 5.95 -0.92
C VAL A 17 4.62 5.27 -2.10
N PHE A 18 5.04 4.03 -1.89
CA PHE A 18 5.66 3.17 -2.89
C PHE A 18 4.74 1.97 -3.16
N GLU A 19 4.18 1.93 -4.37
CA GLU A 19 3.23 0.91 -4.80
C GLU A 19 3.78 0.08 -5.96
N GLY A 20 3.35 -1.17 -6.08
CA GLY A 20 3.79 -2.07 -7.13
C GLY A 20 3.69 -3.55 -6.75
N LEU A 21 3.92 -4.41 -7.73
CA LEU A 21 3.95 -5.86 -7.52
C LEU A 21 5.14 -6.28 -6.65
N ASP A 22 5.02 -7.38 -5.92
CA ASP A 22 6.17 -7.98 -5.23
C ASP A 22 7.24 -8.40 -6.23
N GLY A 23 8.49 -8.05 -5.93
CA GLY A 23 9.63 -8.25 -6.83
C GLY A 23 9.87 -7.11 -7.82
N SER A 24 9.06 -6.04 -7.81
CA SER A 24 9.27 -4.85 -8.66
C SER A 24 10.43 -3.94 -8.24
N GLY A 25 11.02 -4.19 -7.07
CA GLY A 25 12.07 -3.35 -6.50
C GLY A 25 11.57 -2.17 -5.64
N LYS A 26 10.25 -1.98 -5.49
CA LYS A 26 9.64 -0.91 -4.68
C LYS A 26 10.24 -0.80 -3.27
N SER A 27 10.41 -1.93 -2.57
CA SER A 27 10.92 -1.99 -1.19
C SER A 27 12.38 -1.54 -1.10
N THR A 28 13.18 -1.93 -2.10
CA THR A 28 14.58 -1.49 -2.22
C THR A 28 14.63 0.02 -2.42
N GLN A 29 13.79 0.56 -3.29
CA GLN A 29 13.79 1.99 -3.63
C GLN A 29 13.24 2.86 -2.49
N ALA A 30 12.18 2.42 -1.81
CA ALA A 30 11.68 3.07 -0.59
C ALA A 30 12.78 3.18 0.48
N ARG A 31 13.51 2.08 0.73
CA ARG A 31 14.63 2.04 1.67
C ARG A 31 15.80 2.94 1.24
N LEU A 32 16.16 2.94 -0.05
CA LEU A 32 17.24 3.78 -0.57
C LEU A 32 16.89 5.27 -0.47
N LEU A 33 15.67 5.64 -0.83
CA LEU A 33 15.19 7.01 -0.67
C LEU A 33 15.23 7.42 0.81
N GLY A 34 14.72 6.58 1.72
CA GLY A 34 14.73 6.88 3.14
C GLY A 34 16.14 7.11 3.68
N LYS A 35 17.10 6.24 3.32
CA LYS A 35 18.52 6.42 3.69
C LYS A 35 19.11 7.71 3.14
N TRP A 36 18.85 8.01 1.87
CA TRP A 36 19.34 9.23 1.24
C TRP A 36 18.76 10.47 1.95
N LEU A 37 17.44 10.55 2.17
CA LEU A 37 16.80 11.65 2.89
C LEU A 37 17.36 11.81 4.31
N SER A 38 17.57 10.72 5.05
CA SER A 38 18.22 10.80 6.36
C SER A 38 19.65 11.34 6.29
N SER A 39 20.42 10.96 5.26
CA SER A 39 21.77 11.51 5.05
C SER A 39 21.78 13.01 4.73
N GLN A 40 20.67 13.55 4.24
CA GLN A 40 20.47 14.98 4.02
C GLN A 40 19.96 15.72 5.27
N GLY A 41 19.83 15.05 6.42
CA GLY A 41 19.39 15.64 7.68
C GLY A 41 17.88 15.66 7.90
N TYR A 42 17.08 15.03 7.02
CA TYR A 42 15.63 14.92 7.22
C TYR A 42 15.29 13.86 8.27
N ARG A 43 14.25 14.13 9.07
CA ARG A 43 13.62 13.14 9.96
C ARG A 43 12.74 12.22 9.12
N VAL A 44 13.15 10.97 8.96
CA VAL A 44 12.45 9.99 8.11
C VAL A 44 11.90 8.87 8.97
N PHE A 45 10.66 8.48 8.72
CA PHE A 45 10.07 7.27 9.27
C PHE A 45 9.69 6.33 8.14
N HIS A 46 10.15 5.07 8.19
CA HIS A 46 9.86 4.06 7.17
C HIS A 46 8.91 3.01 7.75
N THR A 47 7.87 2.65 7.00
CA THR A 47 7.00 1.52 7.34
C THR A 47 6.64 0.72 6.09
N GLU A 48 6.38 -0.57 6.27
CA GLU A 48 5.95 -1.48 5.21
C GLU A 48 4.63 -2.12 5.62
N TRP A 49 3.61 -2.07 4.77
CA TRP A 49 2.35 -2.73 5.05
C TRP A 49 2.37 -4.21 4.61
N ASN A 50 2.68 -5.07 5.59
CA ASN A 50 2.45 -6.51 5.58
C ASN A 50 1.44 -6.89 6.67
N SER A 51 0.85 -8.09 6.56
CA SER A 51 -0.05 -8.62 7.61
C SER A 51 0.68 -8.71 8.94
N SER A 52 0.22 -7.96 9.94
CA SER A 52 0.78 -8.00 11.29
C SER A 52 0.33 -9.23 12.08
N GLU A 53 0.91 -9.42 13.26
CA GLU A 53 0.49 -10.46 14.21
C GLU A 53 -1.00 -10.37 14.58
N LEU A 54 -1.58 -9.16 14.55
CA LEU A 54 -2.98 -8.89 14.87
C LEU A 54 -3.94 -9.74 14.01
N VAL A 55 -3.64 -9.89 12.72
CA VAL A 55 -4.56 -10.53 11.76
C VAL A 55 -3.96 -11.74 11.04
N SER A 56 -2.63 -11.86 10.97
CA SER A 56 -1.94 -12.84 10.12
C SER A 56 -2.37 -14.29 10.41
N ASN A 57 -2.54 -14.64 11.69
CA ASN A 57 -2.97 -15.97 12.10
C ASN A 57 -4.39 -16.30 11.61
N ILE A 58 -5.32 -15.33 11.72
CA ILE A 58 -6.72 -15.48 11.30
C ILE A 58 -6.80 -15.57 9.78
N ILE A 59 -6.10 -14.68 9.06
CA ILE A 59 -6.04 -14.69 7.59
C ILE A 59 -5.47 -16.02 7.09
N ARG A 60 -4.35 -16.48 7.66
CA ARG A 60 -3.71 -17.76 7.26
C ARG A 60 -4.64 -18.94 7.48
N ARG A 61 -5.30 -19.01 8.64
CA ARG A 61 -6.24 -20.09 8.97
C ARG A 61 -7.48 -20.04 8.08
N GLY A 62 -8.04 -18.86 7.87
CA GLY A 62 -9.21 -18.63 7.04
C GLY A 62 -8.96 -19.02 5.58
N LYS A 63 -7.81 -18.64 5.02
CA LYS A 63 -7.38 -19.06 3.67
C LYS A 63 -7.25 -20.58 3.56
N LYS A 64 -6.55 -21.22 4.50
CA LYS A 64 -6.35 -22.68 4.48
C LYS A 64 -7.67 -23.46 4.49
N LYS A 65 -8.71 -22.91 5.12
CA LYS A 65 -10.02 -23.55 5.28
C LYS A 65 -11.08 -23.03 4.29
N GLY A 66 -10.74 -22.10 3.39
CA GLY A 66 -11.70 -21.49 2.46
C GLY A 66 -12.81 -20.68 3.14
N LEU A 67 -12.56 -20.12 4.33
CA LEU A 67 -13.58 -19.46 5.16
C LEU A 67 -13.76 -17.97 4.87
N LEU A 68 -12.85 -17.36 4.10
CA LEU A 68 -12.84 -15.91 3.89
C LEU A 68 -13.58 -15.57 2.60
N THR A 69 -14.74 -14.92 2.75
CA THR A 69 -15.36 -14.20 1.63
C THR A 69 -14.46 -13.02 1.21
N PRO A 70 -14.61 -12.47 -0.01
CA PRO A 70 -13.92 -11.25 -0.42
C PRO A 70 -14.07 -10.11 0.60
N THR A 71 -15.28 -9.88 1.11
CA THR A 71 -15.58 -8.86 2.13
C THR A 71 -14.86 -9.13 3.44
N THR A 72 -14.93 -10.36 3.98
CA THR A 72 -14.23 -10.72 5.22
C THR A 72 -12.72 -10.56 5.08
N PHE A 73 -12.17 -10.95 3.93
CA PHE A 73 -10.74 -10.78 3.64
C PHE A 73 -10.34 -9.30 3.60
N SER A 74 -11.14 -8.46 2.92
CA SER A 74 -10.93 -7.01 2.86
C SER A 74 -10.95 -6.36 4.24
N LEU A 75 -11.97 -6.69 5.06
CA LEU A 75 -12.11 -6.14 6.41
C LEU A 75 -10.95 -6.53 7.34
N LEU A 76 -10.46 -7.77 7.28
CA LEU A 76 -9.29 -8.18 8.07
C LEU A 76 -8.04 -7.38 7.70
N HIS A 77 -7.84 -7.09 6.41
CA HIS A 77 -6.75 -6.22 5.98
C HIS A 77 -7.01 -4.75 6.34
N ALA A 78 -8.25 -4.27 6.33
CA ALA A 78 -8.58 -2.94 6.79
C ALA A 78 -8.28 -2.75 8.28
N THR A 79 -8.61 -3.74 9.12
CA THR A 79 -8.25 -3.75 10.56
C THR A 79 -6.74 -3.63 10.76
N ASP A 80 -5.96 -4.43 10.03
CA ASP A 80 -4.50 -4.40 10.08
C ASP A 80 -3.91 -3.05 9.67
N PHE A 81 -4.45 -2.45 8.62
CA PHE A 81 -4.00 -1.14 8.15
C PHE A 81 -4.38 -0.02 9.11
N ALA A 82 -5.59 -0.05 9.68
CA ALA A 82 -6.04 0.94 10.65
C ALA A 82 -5.13 0.96 11.88
N ASP A 83 -4.80 -0.21 12.43
CA ASP A 83 -3.87 -0.31 13.57
C ASP A 83 -2.48 0.25 13.23
N ARG A 84 -1.95 -0.12 12.05
CA ARG A 84 -0.67 0.42 11.56
C ARG A 84 -0.73 1.93 11.35
N PHE A 85 -1.82 2.45 10.78
CA PHE A 85 -1.97 3.86 10.53
C PHE A 85 -1.93 4.65 11.83
N GLU A 86 -2.76 4.28 12.80
CA GLU A 86 -2.87 4.92 14.11
C GLU A 86 -1.56 4.84 14.92
N ARG A 87 -0.89 3.70 14.90
CA ARG A 87 0.29 3.47 15.76
C ARG A 87 1.61 3.88 15.12
N GLN A 88 1.72 3.82 13.80
CA GLN A 88 3.01 3.98 13.10
C GLN A 88 3.04 5.13 12.12
N ILE A 89 1.94 5.43 11.41
CA ILE A 89 1.95 6.43 10.32
C ILE A 89 1.54 7.81 10.84
N LEU A 90 0.43 7.88 11.56
CA LEU A 90 -0.14 9.12 12.04
C LEU A 90 0.76 9.87 13.04
N PRO A 91 1.43 9.22 14.02
CA PRO A 91 2.30 9.92 14.96
C PRO A 91 3.48 10.66 14.29
N PRO A 92 4.30 10.04 13.41
CA PRO A 92 5.38 10.76 12.73
C PRO A 92 4.87 11.80 11.72
N LEU A 93 3.72 11.58 11.06
CA LEU A 93 3.10 12.63 10.22
C LEU A 93 2.75 13.88 11.03
N ARG A 94 2.13 13.72 12.21
CA ARG A 94 1.84 14.82 13.13
C ARG A 94 3.11 15.50 13.67
N ALA A 95 4.20 14.75 13.80
CA ALA A 95 5.48 15.26 14.29
C ALA A 95 6.37 15.90 13.20
N GLY A 96 5.90 16.03 11.95
CA GLY A 96 6.63 16.68 10.87
C GLY A 96 7.67 15.82 10.16
N TYR A 97 7.57 14.48 10.26
CA TYR A 97 8.50 13.57 9.58
C TYR A 97 8.17 13.41 8.10
N LEU A 98 9.17 13.01 7.32
CA LEU A 98 8.96 12.38 6.02
C LEU A 98 8.63 10.91 6.26
N VAL A 99 7.38 10.52 6.03
CA VAL A 99 6.89 9.16 6.19
C VAL A 99 6.93 8.45 4.85
N VAL A 100 7.73 7.40 4.76
CA VAL A 100 7.92 6.58 3.56
C VAL A 100 7.23 5.23 3.79
N CYS A 101 6.18 4.97 3.02
CA CYS A 101 5.39 3.74 3.10
C CYS A 101 5.69 2.83 1.91
N ASP A 102 6.17 1.62 2.18
CA ASP A 102 6.11 0.52 1.23
C ASP A 102 4.72 -0.14 1.35
N ARG A 103 3.88 0.07 0.32
CA ARG A 103 2.43 -0.20 0.31
C ARG A 103 1.60 0.72 1.22
N TYR A 104 0.44 1.10 0.73
CA TYR A 104 -0.56 1.93 1.42
C TYR A 104 -1.98 1.46 1.05
N SER A 105 -3.02 2.27 1.30
CA SER A 105 -4.42 1.93 0.99
C SER A 105 -4.65 1.55 -0.49
N TYR A 106 -3.84 2.05 -1.42
CA TYR A 106 -3.91 1.71 -2.84
C TYR A 106 -3.66 0.22 -3.12
N THR A 107 -2.84 -0.45 -2.31
CA THR A 107 -2.72 -1.91 -2.33
C THR A 107 -4.09 -2.57 -2.11
N ALA A 108 -4.91 -2.07 -1.18
CA ALA A 108 -6.24 -2.62 -0.91
C ALA A 108 -7.20 -2.39 -2.08
N PHE A 109 -7.18 -1.19 -2.68
CA PHE A 109 -8.08 -0.82 -3.78
C PHE A 109 -7.97 -1.81 -4.94
N VAL A 110 -6.73 -2.14 -5.31
CA VAL A 110 -6.45 -3.13 -6.36
C VAL A 110 -6.77 -4.54 -5.87
N ARG A 111 -6.26 -4.92 -4.69
CA ARG A 111 -6.37 -6.28 -4.14
C ARG A 111 -7.81 -6.73 -3.97
N ASP A 112 -8.66 -5.85 -3.47
CA ASP A 112 -10.02 -6.18 -3.07
C ASP A 112 -11.00 -6.03 -4.24
N SER A 113 -10.79 -5.03 -5.12
CA SER A 113 -11.56 -4.95 -6.38
C SER A 113 -11.30 -6.18 -7.26
N ALA A 114 -10.05 -6.67 -7.33
CA ALA A 114 -9.72 -7.90 -8.05
C ALA A 114 -10.37 -9.18 -7.43
N ARG A 115 -10.82 -9.10 -6.17
CA ARG A 115 -11.57 -10.16 -5.49
C ARG A 115 -13.09 -9.99 -5.59
N GLY A 116 -13.55 -8.96 -6.30
CA GLY A 116 -14.98 -8.69 -6.51
C GLY A 116 -15.62 -7.80 -5.46
N CYS A 117 -14.86 -7.14 -4.59
CA CYS A 117 -15.42 -6.10 -3.73
C CYS A 117 -15.79 -4.85 -4.55
N ASP A 118 -16.86 -4.16 -4.16
CA ASP A 118 -17.23 -2.88 -4.75
C ASP A 118 -16.16 -1.82 -4.46
N SER A 119 -15.66 -1.14 -5.51
CA SER A 119 -14.54 -0.22 -5.39
C SER A 119 -14.87 1.03 -4.57
N ALA A 120 -16.11 1.53 -4.60
CA ALA A 120 -16.52 2.68 -3.81
C ALA A 120 -16.60 2.30 -2.32
N TRP A 121 -17.14 1.12 -2.02
CA TRP A 121 -17.16 0.57 -0.67
C TRP A 121 -15.74 0.39 -0.11
N VAL A 122 -14.81 -0.19 -0.89
CA VAL A 122 -13.41 -0.32 -0.44
C VAL A 122 -12.79 1.05 -0.18
N ARG A 123 -12.96 2.03 -1.07
CA ARG A 123 -12.42 3.39 -0.86
C ARG A 123 -12.95 4.01 0.44
N ASN A 124 -14.25 3.87 0.71
CA ASN A 124 -14.88 4.40 1.92
C ASN A 124 -14.31 3.78 3.21
N ILE A 125 -13.97 2.48 3.21
CA ILE A 125 -13.36 1.83 4.38
C ILE A 125 -12.02 2.47 4.76
N TYR A 126 -11.24 2.91 3.78
CA TYR A 126 -9.90 3.44 3.97
C TYR A 126 -9.86 4.98 4.02
N ASP A 127 -11.01 5.66 4.04
CA ASP A 127 -11.10 7.14 3.96
C ASP A 127 -10.50 7.84 5.20
N PHE A 128 -10.33 7.12 6.30
CA PHE A 128 -9.59 7.61 7.47
C PHE A 128 -8.10 7.90 7.18
N ALA A 129 -7.57 7.34 6.09
CA ALA A 129 -6.17 7.44 5.72
C ALA A 129 -5.97 8.59 4.72
N PRO A 130 -5.13 9.59 5.03
CA PRO A 130 -4.95 10.76 4.19
C PRO A 130 -4.39 10.41 2.81
N SER A 131 -4.72 11.23 1.81
CA SER A 131 -4.09 11.14 0.51
C SER A 131 -2.59 11.43 0.63
N PRO A 132 -1.70 10.61 0.04
CA PRO A 132 -0.26 10.85 0.07
C PRO A 132 0.13 12.09 -0.73
N ASP A 133 1.19 12.80 -0.30
CA ASP A 133 1.74 13.92 -1.05
C ASP A 133 2.33 13.47 -2.38
N ARG A 134 2.94 12.28 -2.42
CA ARG A 134 3.45 11.65 -3.64
C ARG A 134 3.34 10.13 -3.57
N THR A 135 2.99 9.53 -4.70
CA THR A 135 2.95 8.08 -4.88
C THR A 135 3.86 7.69 -6.04
N TYR A 136 4.76 6.74 -5.80
CA TYR A 136 5.64 6.14 -6.81
C TYR A 136 5.13 4.75 -7.15
N TYR A 137 4.73 4.55 -8.39
CA TYR A 137 4.25 3.26 -8.88
C TYR A 137 5.33 2.52 -9.68
N PHE A 138 5.74 1.36 -9.19
CA PHE A 138 6.79 0.52 -9.76
C PHE A 138 6.19 -0.43 -10.79
N ARG A 139 6.17 0.04 -12.04
CA ARG A 139 5.66 -0.69 -13.17
C ARG A 139 6.75 -1.55 -13.81
N VAL A 140 6.63 -2.87 -13.64
CA VAL A 140 7.47 -3.86 -14.33
C VAL A 140 6.59 -4.92 -14.98
N PRO A 141 7.04 -5.56 -16.08
CA PRO A 141 6.33 -6.72 -16.63
C PRO A 141 6.16 -7.81 -15.58
N VAL A 142 5.00 -8.47 -15.55
CA VAL A 142 4.73 -9.57 -14.60
C VAL A 142 5.82 -10.63 -14.66
N ALA A 143 6.35 -10.95 -15.85
CA ALA A 143 7.44 -11.89 -16.04
C ALA A 143 8.69 -11.57 -15.19
N VAL A 144 9.01 -10.30 -14.97
CA VAL A 144 10.15 -9.86 -14.15
C VAL A 144 9.91 -10.09 -12.65
N THR A 145 8.65 -10.11 -12.23
CA THR A 145 8.23 -10.33 -10.83
C THR A 145 8.07 -11.80 -10.48
N LEU A 146 8.18 -12.70 -11.45
CA LEU A 146 8.10 -14.15 -11.24
C LEU A 146 9.50 -14.67 -10.90
N ARG A 147 9.71 -15.11 -9.65
CA ARG A 147 10.88 -15.92 -9.31
C ARG A 147 10.61 -17.39 -9.71
N PRO A 148 11.52 -18.08 -10.41
CA PRO A 148 11.25 -19.44 -10.91
C PRO A 148 10.95 -20.49 -9.82
N GLN A 149 11.25 -20.23 -8.54
CA GLN A 149 11.06 -21.17 -7.42
C GLN A 149 10.09 -20.71 -6.32
N ALA A 150 9.44 -19.55 -6.45
CA ALA A 150 8.47 -19.12 -5.45
C ALA A 150 7.12 -19.79 -5.72
N ARG A 151 6.64 -20.63 -4.79
CA ARG A 151 5.30 -21.21 -4.83
C ARG A 151 4.28 -20.07 -4.73
N ILE A 152 3.71 -19.68 -5.87
CA ILE A 152 2.83 -18.50 -5.97
C ILE A 152 1.44 -18.85 -5.45
N PRO A 153 0.91 -18.15 -4.43
CA PRO A 153 -0.49 -18.26 -4.04
C PRO A 153 -1.40 -17.82 -5.21
N ALA A 154 -2.47 -18.58 -5.52
CA ALA A 154 -3.36 -18.32 -6.67
C ALA A 154 -3.95 -16.89 -6.72
N GLU A 155 -4.00 -16.21 -5.58
CA GLU A 155 -4.45 -14.83 -5.42
C GLU A 155 -3.45 -13.77 -5.94
N ASP A 156 -2.15 -14.05 -5.88
CA ASP A 156 -1.14 -13.24 -6.58
C ASP A 156 -1.24 -13.48 -8.09
N LEU A 157 -1.70 -14.66 -8.50
CA LEU A 157 -1.99 -14.97 -9.91
C LEU A 157 -3.19 -14.17 -10.45
N LEU A 158 -4.21 -13.91 -9.62
CA LEU A 158 -5.36 -13.04 -9.96
C LEU A 158 -4.95 -11.58 -10.14
N LEU A 159 -4.08 -11.07 -9.25
CA LEU A 159 -3.49 -9.73 -9.39
C LEU A 159 -2.52 -9.62 -10.58
N ARG A 160 -1.90 -10.74 -10.97
CA ARG A 160 -0.92 -10.86 -12.06
C ARG A 160 -1.52 -11.35 -13.40
N GLY A 161 -2.80 -11.73 -13.43
CA GLY A 161 -3.53 -12.16 -14.63
C GLY A 161 -3.94 -10.99 -15.53
N ARG A 162 -4.55 -11.27 -16.70
CA ARG A 162 -5.03 -10.22 -17.63
C ARG A 162 -6.02 -9.26 -16.96
N ASP A 163 -6.82 -9.75 -16.02
CA ASP A 163 -7.83 -8.96 -15.30
C ASP A 163 -7.22 -8.11 -14.16
N GLY A 164 -6.30 -8.65 -13.37
CA GLY A 164 -5.53 -7.86 -12.39
C GLY A 164 -4.68 -6.77 -13.05
N SER A 165 -4.05 -7.07 -14.19
CA SER A 165 -3.32 -6.11 -15.00
C SER A 165 -4.21 -5.02 -15.63
N ARG A 166 -5.51 -5.31 -15.84
CA ARG A 166 -6.51 -4.32 -16.29
C ARG A 166 -7.03 -3.49 -15.11
N ALA A 167 -7.27 -4.09 -13.95
CA ALA A 167 -7.66 -3.38 -12.72
C ALA A 167 -6.57 -2.39 -12.27
N LEU A 168 -5.30 -2.80 -12.29
CA LEU A 168 -4.14 -1.90 -12.08
C LEU A 168 -4.08 -0.78 -13.11
N ARG A 169 -4.40 -1.05 -14.39
CA ARG A 169 -4.44 -0.02 -15.45
C ARG A 169 -5.63 0.93 -15.33
N ARG A 170 -6.79 0.46 -14.88
CA ARG A 170 -8.00 1.27 -14.68
C ARG A 170 -7.83 2.21 -13.50
N HIS A 171 -7.34 1.69 -12.37
CA HIS A 171 -6.99 2.54 -11.23
C HIS A 171 -5.83 3.48 -11.50
N HIS A 172 -4.84 3.11 -12.33
CA HIS A 172 -3.79 4.04 -12.76
C HIS A 172 -4.35 5.26 -13.52
N ARG A 173 -5.42 5.12 -14.30
CA ARG A 173 -6.09 6.28 -14.95
C ARG A 173 -6.90 7.13 -13.97
N GLU A 174 -7.21 6.59 -12.79
CA GLU A 174 -7.93 7.28 -11.71
C GLU A 174 -7.01 7.84 -10.63
N LEU A 175 -5.71 7.50 -10.67
CA LEU A 175 -4.71 8.23 -9.89
C LEU A 175 -4.54 9.61 -10.56
N PRO A 176 -4.55 10.70 -9.79
CA PRO A 176 -4.35 12.03 -10.37
C PRO A 176 -3.06 12.02 -11.18
N GLU A 177 -3.14 12.47 -12.44
CA GLU A 177 -1.95 12.63 -13.26
C GLU A 177 -0.98 13.56 -12.54
N VAL A 178 0.27 13.11 -12.43
CA VAL A 178 1.31 13.86 -11.77
C VAL A 178 1.88 14.85 -12.80
N PRO A 179 1.82 16.18 -12.57
CA PRO A 179 2.56 17.13 -13.38
C PRO A 179 4.07 16.97 -13.19
#